data_AF-A0A1Y6G5U8-F1
#
_entry.id   AF-A0A1Y6G5U8-F1
#
_cell.length_a   1.000
_cell.length_b   1.000
_cell.length_c   1.000
_cell.angle_alpha   90.00
_cell.angle_beta   90.00
_cell.angle_gamma   90.00
#
_symmetry.space_group_name_H-M   'P 1'
#
loop_
_entity.id
_entity.type
_entity.pdbx_description
1 polymer ?
#
loop_
_entity_poly.entity_id
_entity_poly.type
_entity_poly.pdbx_seq_one_letter_code
_entity_poly.pdbx_strand_id
1 'polypeptide(L)'
;MDRKERTLINYYYEKLLDNRLDEKDVYAFLILISNNSNGNSCLQELAGFVVSRATKPGVVTEYLCETRNKFANLAKMNTALKIEEVFSFKEIKNGINQVLVDCQLKGLSNEQVNDIIVCVISILQHVKITENGREIGRLFFAIASKQVMLMAEVEIVQNGGGKKTNVVFPVLTAKNNYATIKKQDKYDAPYFFEEKVIEITNQDGKLEINFVGAIGSAPQSTKG
;
A
#
# COMPACT_ATOMS: atom_id res chain seq x y z
N MET A 1 -26.02 -6.41 2.97
CA MET A 1 -25.39 -7.44 2.13
C MET A 1 -26.44 -8.36 1.55
N ASP A 2 -26.47 -8.51 0.22
CA ASP A 2 -27.32 -9.52 -0.43
C ASP A 2 -26.70 -10.93 -0.37
N ARG A 3 -27.46 -11.95 -0.80
CA ARG A 3 -27.00 -13.34 -0.77
C ARG A 3 -25.78 -13.59 -1.68
N LYS A 4 -25.70 -12.89 -2.82
CA LYS A 4 -24.60 -13.05 -3.78
C LYS A 4 -23.32 -12.44 -3.26
N GLU A 5 -23.37 -11.25 -2.67
CA GLU A 5 -22.22 -10.61 -2.01
C GLU A 5 -21.65 -11.50 -0.91
N ARG A 6 -22.51 -12.07 -0.05
CA ARG A 6 -22.06 -13.00 1.00
C ARG A 6 -21.35 -14.23 0.43
N THR A 7 -21.88 -14.79 -0.66
CA THR A 7 -21.22 -15.92 -1.35
C THR A 7 -19.85 -15.53 -1.91
N LEU A 8 -19.71 -14.31 -2.45
CA LEU A 8 -18.42 -13.83 -2.97
C LEU A 8 -17.40 -13.59 -1.85
N ILE A 9 -17.83 -13.00 -0.72
CA ILE A 9 -16.96 -12.83 0.45
C ILE A 9 -16.48 -14.20 0.96
N ASN A 10 -17.40 -15.17 1.09
CA ASN A 10 -17.03 -16.53 1.50
C ASN A 10 -16.04 -17.17 0.53
N TYR A 11 -16.25 -17.01 -0.79
CA TYR A 11 -15.34 -17.55 -1.81
C TYR A 11 -13.90 -17.04 -1.65
N TYR A 12 -13.73 -15.72 -1.52
CA TYR A 12 -12.38 -15.14 -1.34
C TYR A 12 -11.80 -15.44 0.04
N TYR A 13 -12.65 -15.51 1.07
CA TYR A 13 -12.24 -15.91 2.42
C TYR A 13 -11.67 -17.34 2.42
N GLU A 14 -12.34 -18.28 1.75
CA GLU A 14 -11.84 -19.65 1.59
C GLU A 14 -10.53 -19.70 0.81
N LYS A 15 -10.41 -18.97 -0.30
CA LYS A 15 -9.12 -18.84 -1.02
C LYS A 15 -8.01 -18.32 -0.12
N LEU A 16 -8.30 -17.34 0.73
CA LEU A 16 -7.35 -16.78 1.67
C LEU A 16 -6.93 -17.81 2.73
N LEU A 17 -7.88 -18.57 3.29
CA LEU A 17 -7.56 -19.64 4.26
C LEU A 17 -6.73 -20.77 3.64
N ASP A 18 -6.97 -21.07 2.37
CA ASP A 18 -6.23 -22.08 1.62
C ASP A 18 -4.87 -21.58 1.10
N ASN A 19 -4.49 -20.33 1.39
CA ASN A 19 -3.30 -19.67 0.85
C ASN A 19 -3.25 -19.69 -0.69
N ARG A 20 -4.39 -19.51 -1.37
CA ARG A 20 -4.50 -19.49 -2.85
C ARG A 20 -4.80 -18.12 -3.44
N LEU A 21 -4.72 -17.09 -2.61
CA LEU A 21 -5.03 -15.71 -2.96
C LEU A 21 -3.82 -15.02 -3.58
N ASP A 22 -4.07 -14.19 -4.60
CA ASP A 22 -3.11 -13.28 -5.24
C ASP A 22 -3.61 -11.81 -5.18
N GLU A 23 -2.86 -10.87 -5.77
CA GLU A 23 -3.27 -9.45 -5.74
C GLU A 23 -4.61 -9.17 -6.46
N LYS A 24 -4.99 -9.95 -7.47
CA LYS A 24 -6.26 -9.75 -8.22
C LYS A 24 -7.44 -10.18 -7.36
N ASP A 25 -7.27 -11.28 -6.64
CA ASP A 25 -8.23 -11.72 -5.63
C ASP A 25 -8.36 -10.69 -4.50
N VAL A 26 -7.24 -10.12 -4.02
CA VAL A 26 -7.26 -9.05 -3.00
C VAL A 26 -8.00 -7.82 -3.49
N TYR A 27 -7.77 -7.40 -4.73
CA TYR A 27 -8.48 -6.27 -5.32
C TYR A 27 -9.99 -6.48 -5.26
N ALA A 28 -10.48 -7.64 -5.71
CA ALA A 28 -11.90 -7.96 -5.68
C ALA A 28 -12.45 -8.11 -4.25
N PHE A 29 -11.70 -8.78 -3.36
CA PHE A 29 -12.08 -8.96 -1.97
C PHE A 29 -12.22 -7.64 -1.23
N LEU A 30 -11.26 -6.72 -1.42
CA LEU A 30 -11.25 -5.40 -0.77
C LEU A 30 -12.50 -4.58 -1.12
N ILE A 31 -12.91 -4.60 -2.39
CA ILE A 31 -14.13 -3.91 -2.87
C ILE A 31 -15.39 -4.49 -2.23
N LEU A 32 -15.46 -5.82 -2.09
CA LEU A 32 -16.62 -6.49 -1.49
C LEU A 32 -16.76 -6.18 -0.01
N ILE A 33 -15.65 -6.20 0.73
CA ILE A 33 -15.69 -5.93 2.17
C ILE A 33 -15.89 -4.43 2.47
N SER A 34 -15.41 -3.52 1.60
CA SER A 34 -15.61 -2.08 1.80
C SER A 34 -17.06 -1.65 1.68
N ASN A 35 -17.83 -2.28 0.79
CA ASN A 35 -19.26 -1.99 0.64
C ASN A 35 -20.08 -2.43 1.87
N ASN A 36 -19.52 -3.29 2.71
CA ASN A 36 -20.17 -3.89 3.87
C ASN A 36 -19.51 -3.48 5.20
N SER A 37 -18.67 -2.45 5.21
CA SER A 37 -17.86 -2.10 6.38
C SER A 37 -18.58 -1.31 7.47
N ASN A 38 -19.90 -1.13 7.38
CA ASN A 38 -20.79 -0.54 8.41
C ASN A 38 -20.18 0.67 9.17
N GLY A 39 -19.58 1.62 8.45
CA GLY A 39 -19.01 2.83 9.04
C GLY A 39 -17.52 2.77 9.37
N ASN A 40 -16.80 1.70 9.03
CA ASN A 40 -15.34 1.70 9.05
C ASN A 40 -14.81 2.55 7.88
N SER A 41 -14.47 3.81 8.17
CA SER A 41 -13.95 4.77 7.20
C SER A 41 -12.62 4.31 6.58
N CYS A 42 -11.74 3.70 7.37
CA CYS A 42 -10.43 3.23 6.89
C CYS A 42 -10.55 2.28 5.70
N LEU A 43 -11.40 1.25 5.77
CA LEU A 43 -11.58 0.31 4.66
C LEU A 43 -12.27 0.95 3.44
N GLN A 44 -13.23 1.86 3.67
CA GLN A 44 -13.91 2.54 2.58
C GLN A 44 -12.95 3.46 1.82
N GLU A 45 -12.15 4.21 2.55
CA GLU A 45 -11.12 5.09 1.98
C GLU A 45 -10.03 4.29 1.26
N LEU A 46 -9.55 3.20 1.86
CA LEU A 46 -8.54 2.34 1.23
C LEU A 46 -9.05 1.70 -0.07
N ALA A 47 -10.26 1.12 -0.04
CA ALA A 47 -10.87 0.53 -1.23
C ALA A 47 -11.20 1.59 -2.28
N GLY A 48 -11.72 2.75 -1.85
CA GLY A 48 -11.96 3.89 -2.73
C GLY A 48 -10.68 4.39 -3.40
N PHE A 49 -9.57 4.42 -2.66
CA PHE A 49 -8.26 4.78 -3.19
C PHE A 49 -7.73 3.73 -4.19
N VAL A 50 -7.88 2.44 -3.89
CA VAL A 50 -7.52 1.33 -4.77
C VAL A 50 -8.31 1.36 -6.08
N VAL A 51 -9.63 1.60 -6.01
CA VAL A 51 -10.51 1.66 -7.18
C VAL A 51 -10.29 2.92 -8.00
N SER A 52 -10.22 4.07 -7.35
CA SER A 52 -10.08 5.36 -8.04
C SER A 52 -8.65 5.61 -8.50
N ARG A 53 -7.65 4.93 -7.94
CA ARG A 53 -6.23 5.19 -8.18
C ARG A 53 -5.88 6.68 -8.10
N ALA A 54 -6.33 7.34 -7.04
CA ALA A 54 -6.15 8.78 -6.79
C ALA A 54 -6.79 9.74 -7.82
N THR A 55 -7.65 9.26 -8.74
CA THR A 55 -8.38 10.15 -9.66
C THR A 55 -9.47 10.98 -8.98
N LYS A 56 -9.91 10.54 -7.80
CA LYS A 56 -10.83 11.28 -6.93
C LYS A 56 -10.08 11.71 -5.67
N PRO A 57 -10.26 12.95 -5.20
CA PRO A 57 -9.78 13.36 -3.88
C PRO A 57 -10.34 12.45 -2.79
N GLY A 58 -9.55 12.22 -1.74
CA GLY A 58 -9.89 11.38 -0.59
C GLY A 58 -8.77 11.47 0.46
N VAL A 59 -8.86 10.67 1.52
CA VAL A 59 -7.99 10.82 2.70
C VAL A 59 -6.50 10.77 2.36
N VAL A 60 -6.08 9.91 1.42
CA VAL A 60 -4.68 9.85 0.98
C VAL A 60 -4.25 11.15 0.30
N THR A 61 -5.07 11.69 -0.61
CA THR A 61 -4.72 12.93 -1.33
C THR A 61 -4.66 14.11 -0.38
N GLU A 62 -5.63 14.21 0.55
CA GLU A 62 -5.64 15.24 1.59
C GLU A 62 -4.41 15.16 2.49
N TYR A 63 -4.08 13.96 2.98
CA TYR A 63 -2.90 13.73 3.79
C TYR A 63 -1.60 14.14 3.08
N LEU A 64 -1.48 13.82 1.79
CA LEU A 64 -0.31 14.18 0.99
C LEU A 64 -0.21 15.69 0.80
N CYS A 65 -1.33 16.38 0.52
CA CYS A 65 -1.36 17.85 0.44
C CYS A 65 -1.01 18.50 1.79
N GLU A 66 -1.56 18.01 2.90
CA GLU A 66 -1.22 18.51 4.24
C GLU A 66 0.27 18.31 4.57
N THR A 67 0.80 17.13 4.27
CA THR A 67 2.20 16.80 4.52
C THR A 67 3.10 17.70 3.68
N ARG A 68 2.78 17.89 2.39
CA ARG A 68 3.48 18.84 1.51
C ARG A 68 3.48 20.26 2.08
N ASN A 69 2.33 20.73 2.56
CA ASN A 69 2.18 22.07 3.14
C ASN A 69 2.99 22.23 4.43
N LYS A 70 3.05 21.19 5.27
CA LYS A 70 3.90 21.16 6.46
C LYS A 70 5.38 21.27 6.07
N PHE A 71 5.83 20.52 5.07
CA PHE A 71 7.21 20.58 4.58
C PHE A 71 7.59 21.92 3.94
N ALA A 72 6.69 22.53 3.16
CA ALA A 72 6.92 23.84 2.56
C ALA A 72 7.11 24.96 3.61
N ASN A 73 6.54 24.76 4.80
CA ASN A 73 6.63 25.68 5.93
C ASN A 73 7.66 25.26 7.00
N LEU A 74 8.44 24.19 6.76
CA LEU A 74 9.35 23.62 7.75
C LEU A 74 10.45 24.61 8.18
N ALA A 75 10.89 25.50 7.30
CA ALA A 75 11.83 26.58 7.66
C ALA A 75 11.27 27.59 8.69
N LYS A 76 9.94 27.66 8.83
CA LYS A 76 9.25 28.48 9.85
C LYS A 76 8.93 27.69 11.11
N MET A 77 8.90 26.36 11.02
CA MET A 77 8.59 25.46 12.13
C MET A 77 9.90 24.91 12.69
N ASN A 78 10.34 25.45 13.84
CA ASN A 78 11.59 25.05 14.50
C ASN A 78 11.46 23.68 15.22
N THR A 79 10.79 22.71 14.59
CA THR A 79 10.38 21.43 15.18
C THR A 79 10.62 20.27 14.21
N ALA A 80 10.97 19.11 14.75
CA ALA A 80 11.07 17.88 13.99
C ALA A 80 9.67 17.42 13.54
N LEU A 81 9.51 17.14 12.25
CA LEU A 81 8.24 16.67 11.71
C LEU A 81 8.19 15.15 11.72
N LYS A 82 7.27 14.58 12.50
CA LYS A 82 6.96 13.14 12.45
C LYS A 82 5.85 12.93 11.43
N ILE A 83 6.11 12.12 10.41
CA ILE A 83 5.11 11.67 9.45
C ILE A 83 4.63 10.30 9.93
N GLU A 84 3.31 10.13 10.02
CA GLU A 84 2.70 8.85 10.36
C GLU A 84 2.20 8.16 9.08
N GLU A 85 1.91 6.86 9.17
CA GLU A 85 1.28 6.15 8.07
C GLU A 85 -0.16 6.66 7.88
N VAL A 86 -0.64 6.70 6.64
CA VAL A 86 -2.03 7.12 6.35
C VAL A 86 -3.01 6.06 6.85
N PHE A 87 -2.64 4.80 6.71
CA PHE A 87 -3.42 3.66 7.18
C PHE A 87 -2.53 2.77 8.03
N SER A 88 -2.91 2.59 9.30
CA SER A 88 -2.15 1.67 10.16
C SER A 88 -2.60 0.22 9.95
N PHE A 89 -1.67 -0.72 10.12
CA PHE A 89 -1.96 -2.16 10.11
C PHE A 89 -3.14 -2.53 11.03
N LYS A 90 -3.22 -1.88 12.21
CA LYS A 90 -4.25 -2.13 13.21
C LYS A 90 -5.64 -1.72 12.71
N GLU A 91 -5.76 -0.57 12.06
CA GLU A 91 -7.04 -0.09 11.51
C GLU A 91 -7.53 -0.98 10.38
N ILE A 92 -6.64 -1.36 9.47
CA ILE A 92 -6.95 -2.28 8.37
C ILE A 92 -7.40 -3.63 8.93
N LYS A 93 -6.62 -4.23 9.85
CA LYS A 93 -6.97 -5.50 10.50
C LYS A 93 -8.33 -5.45 11.17
N ASN A 94 -8.59 -4.40 11.95
CA ASN A 94 -9.84 -4.23 12.68
C ASN A 94 -11.01 -4.08 11.71
N GLY A 95 -10.86 -3.32 10.64
CA GLY A 95 -11.88 -3.18 9.60
C GLY A 95 -12.20 -4.50 8.92
N ILE A 96 -11.19 -5.24 8.47
CA ILE A 96 -11.40 -6.53 7.79
C ILE A 96 -12.09 -7.49 8.74
N ASN A 97 -11.59 -7.62 9.97
CA ASN A 97 -12.12 -8.57 10.94
C ASN A 97 -13.54 -8.22 11.39
N GLN A 98 -13.91 -6.93 11.45
CA GLN A 98 -15.28 -6.52 11.75
C GLN A 98 -16.24 -7.02 10.66
N VAL A 99 -15.91 -6.82 9.38
CA VAL A 99 -16.75 -7.30 8.26
C VAL A 99 -16.87 -8.81 8.26
N LEU A 100 -15.78 -9.53 8.54
CA LEU A 100 -15.79 -10.99 8.63
C LEU A 100 -16.68 -11.48 9.77
N VAL A 101 -16.62 -10.85 10.95
CA VAL A 101 -17.49 -11.18 12.08
C VAL A 101 -18.96 -10.95 11.74
N ASP A 102 -19.28 -9.83 11.07
CA ASP A 102 -20.64 -9.53 10.59
C ASP A 102 -21.14 -10.59 9.58
N CYS A 103 -20.22 -11.21 8.84
CA CYS A 103 -20.50 -12.32 7.92
C CYS A 103 -20.57 -13.71 8.59
N GLN A 104 -20.36 -13.78 9.91
CA GLN A 104 -20.21 -15.02 10.71
C GLN A 104 -18.96 -15.83 10.35
N LEU A 105 -17.89 -15.15 9.93
CA LEU A 105 -16.59 -15.74 9.61
C LEU A 105 -15.58 -15.43 10.73
N LYS A 106 -14.55 -16.25 10.84
CA LYS A 106 -13.46 -16.02 11.80
C LYS A 106 -12.53 -14.93 11.28
N GLY A 107 -12.14 -14.01 12.16
CA GLY A 107 -11.16 -12.98 11.84
C GLY A 107 -9.80 -13.53 11.42
N LEU A 108 -9.10 -12.76 10.60
CA LEU A 108 -7.80 -13.10 10.03
C LEU A 108 -6.67 -12.96 11.03
N SER A 109 -5.64 -13.79 10.81
CA SER A 109 -4.35 -13.72 11.52
C SER A 109 -3.55 -12.47 11.10
N ASN A 110 -2.50 -12.15 11.84
CA ASN A 110 -1.61 -11.05 11.45
C ASN A 110 -0.89 -11.34 10.13
N GLU A 111 -0.55 -12.60 9.86
CA GLU A 111 0.13 -13.01 8.62
C GLU A 111 -0.80 -12.82 7.42
N GLN A 112 -2.05 -13.27 7.54
CA GLN A 112 -3.06 -13.11 6.49
C GLN A 112 -3.37 -11.64 6.18
N VAL A 113 -3.42 -10.77 7.21
CA VAL A 113 -3.58 -9.33 6.98
C VAL A 113 -2.32 -8.71 6.36
N ASN A 114 -1.13 -9.19 6.73
CA ASN A 114 0.12 -8.76 6.12
C ASN A 114 0.15 -9.08 4.62
N ASP A 115 -0.31 -10.27 4.24
CA ASP A 115 -0.43 -10.72 2.86
C ASP A 115 -1.37 -9.81 2.04
N ILE A 116 -2.54 -9.48 2.60
CA ILE A 116 -3.46 -8.51 2.01
C ILE A 116 -2.79 -7.15 1.82
N ILE A 117 -2.10 -6.63 2.84
CA ILE A 117 -1.46 -5.31 2.78
C ILE A 117 -0.36 -5.28 1.73
N VAL A 118 0.46 -6.32 1.60
CA VAL A 118 1.50 -6.38 0.55
C VAL A 118 0.89 -6.38 -0.85
N CYS A 119 -0.22 -7.10 -1.06
CA CYS A 119 -0.97 -7.02 -2.31
C CYS A 119 -1.51 -5.60 -2.57
N VAL A 120 -2.06 -4.93 -1.55
CA VAL A 120 -2.53 -3.54 -1.66
C VAL A 120 -1.38 -2.58 -1.99
N ILE A 121 -0.21 -2.74 -1.39
CA ILE A 121 1.00 -1.95 -1.71
C ILE A 121 1.37 -2.14 -3.19
N SER A 122 1.35 -3.37 -3.70
CA SER A 122 1.59 -3.68 -5.11
C SER A 122 0.57 -3.01 -6.03
N ILE A 123 -0.72 -3.16 -5.74
CA ILE A 123 -1.81 -2.57 -6.53
C ILE A 123 -1.69 -1.05 -6.62
N LEU A 124 -1.29 -0.39 -5.53
CA LEU A 124 -1.20 1.08 -5.42
C LEU A 124 0.12 1.66 -5.95
N GLN A 125 1.05 0.84 -6.43
CA GLN A 125 2.29 1.37 -7.00
C GLN A 125 2.02 2.22 -8.25
N HIS A 126 2.92 3.16 -8.49
CA HIS A 126 2.92 4.12 -9.61
C HIS A 126 1.63 4.95 -9.73
N VAL A 127 0.80 5.00 -8.69
CA VAL A 127 -0.35 5.92 -8.61
C VAL A 127 0.18 7.34 -8.59
N LYS A 128 -0.25 8.15 -9.55
CA LYS A 128 0.05 9.58 -9.60
C LYS A 128 -0.88 10.33 -8.66
N ILE A 129 -0.33 11.24 -7.89
CA ILE A 129 -1.09 12.10 -6.98
C ILE A 129 -1.19 13.46 -7.65
N THR A 130 -2.41 13.91 -7.90
CA THR A 130 -2.67 15.14 -8.63
C THR A 130 -3.45 16.14 -7.80
N GLU A 131 -3.06 17.41 -7.88
CA GLU A 131 -3.77 18.55 -7.31
C GLU A 131 -4.07 19.54 -8.44
N ASN A 132 -5.34 19.91 -8.63
CA ASN A 132 -5.77 20.80 -9.72
C ASN A 132 -5.27 20.36 -11.12
N GLY A 133 -5.25 19.05 -11.38
CA GLY A 133 -4.79 18.46 -12.63
C GLY A 133 -3.27 18.42 -12.83
N ARG A 134 -2.47 18.85 -11.84
CA ARG A 134 -1.00 18.76 -11.87
C ARG A 134 -0.52 17.63 -10.98
N GLU A 135 0.42 16.82 -11.48
CA GLU A 135 1.10 15.80 -10.66
C GLU A 135 1.94 16.50 -9.59
N ILE A 136 1.62 16.25 -8.33
CA ILE A 136 2.35 16.77 -7.16
C ILE A 136 3.19 15.69 -6.49
N GLY A 137 2.95 14.42 -6.83
CA GLY A 137 3.68 13.30 -6.29
C GLY A 137 3.29 11.97 -6.93
N ARG A 138 3.94 10.90 -6.50
CA ARG A 138 3.71 9.54 -6.98
C ARG A 138 3.96 8.53 -5.88
N LEU A 139 3.27 7.40 -5.96
CA LEU A 139 3.47 6.25 -5.08
C LEU A 139 4.42 5.22 -5.68
N PHE A 140 5.25 4.62 -4.84
CA PHE A 140 6.23 3.60 -5.22
C PHE A 140 6.15 2.40 -4.31
N PHE A 141 6.32 1.21 -4.89
CA PHE A 141 6.64 0.02 -4.12
C PHE A 141 8.08 0.13 -3.64
N ALA A 142 8.30 -0.10 -2.36
CA ALA A 142 9.63 -0.14 -1.78
C ALA A 142 9.80 -1.32 -0.82
N ILE A 143 11.01 -1.85 -0.72
CA ILE A 143 11.32 -2.98 0.16
C ILE A 143 12.63 -2.77 0.91
N ALA A 144 12.61 -3.08 2.20
CA ALA A 144 13.76 -3.10 3.10
C ALA A 144 13.91 -4.50 3.71
N SER A 145 14.96 -4.73 4.51
CA SER A 145 15.21 -6.06 5.08
C SER A 145 14.06 -6.57 5.95
N LYS A 146 13.29 -5.66 6.59
CA LYS A 146 12.19 -6.01 7.50
C LYS A 146 10.81 -5.58 7.03
N GLN A 147 10.71 -4.74 6.01
CA GLN A 147 9.44 -4.10 5.65
C GLN A 147 9.24 -4.01 4.14
N VAL A 148 7.98 -4.15 3.72
CA VAL A 148 7.46 -3.77 2.41
C VAL A 148 6.64 -2.50 2.61
N MET A 149 6.79 -1.50 1.75
CA MET A 149 6.22 -0.17 1.96
C MET A 149 5.66 0.39 0.66
N LEU A 150 4.52 1.06 0.76
CA LEU A 150 4.05 2.02 -0.23
C LEU A 150 4.62 3.38 0.16
N MET A 151 5.55 3.90 -0.62
CA MET A 151 6.19 5.20 -0.37
C MET A 151 5.56 6.26 -1.25
N ALA A 152 5.22 7.42 -0.68
CA ALA A 152 4.89 8.60 -1.45
C ALA A 152 6.14 9.45 -1.64
N GLU A 153 6.39 9.86 -2.89
CA GLU A 153 7.30 10.96 -3.21
C GLU A 153 6.46 12.18 -3.59
N VAL A 154 6.75 13.33 -2.99
CA VAL A 154 6.03 14.59 -3.25
C VAL A 154 7.03 15.71 -3.48
N GLU A 155 6.81 16.50 -4.54
CA GLU A 155 7.62 17.68 -4.84
C GLU A 155 7.19 18.86 -3.94
N ILE A 156 8.14 19.37 -3.15
CA ILE A 156 7.97 20.57 -2.32
C ILE A 156 8.78 21.72 -2.92
N VAL A 157 8.19 22.92 -2.87
CA VAL A 157 8.91 24.17 -3.15
C VAL A 157 9.10 24.88 -1.82
N GLN A 158 10.36 25.06 -1.38
CA GLN A 158 10.61 25.76 -0.12
C GLN A 158 10.37 27.27 -0.26
N ASN A 159 9.67 27.84 0.71
CA ASN A 159 9.46 29.28 0.79
C ASN A 159 10.80 30.02 0.94
N GLY A 160 11.09 30.97 0.04
CA GLY A 160 12.25 31.88 0.13
C GLY A 160 13.42 31.62 -0.82
N GLY A 161 13.36 30.59 -1.69
CA GLY A 161 14.46 30.35 -2.64
C GLY A 161 14.11 29.58 -3.91
N GLY A 162 12.84 29.21 -4.14
CA GLY A 162 12.39 28.52 -5.37
C GLY A 162 12.96 27.11 -5.59
N LYS A 163 13.81 26.62 -4.68
CA LYS A 163 14.41 25.29 -4.78
C LYS A 163 13.34 24.22 -4.55
N LYS A 164 13.19 23.36 -5.55
CA LYS A 164 12.38 22.15 -5.52
C LYS A 164 13.16 21.04 -4.82
N THR A 165 12.51 20.36 -3.90
CA THR A 165 13.04 19.18 -3.20
C THR A 165 11.98 18.10 -3.21
N ASN A 166 12.37 16.84 -3.34
CA ASN A 166 11.43 15.72 -3.17
C ASN A 166 11.48 15.24 -1.73
N VAL A 167 10.30 15.00 -1.15
CA VAL A 167 10.17 14.37 0.16
C VAL A 167 9.54 13.01 -0.04
N VAL A 168 10.15 12.01 0.59
CA VAL A 168 9.71 10.62 0.51
C VAL A 168 9.30 10.12 1.89
N PHE A 169 8.14 9.49 1.98
CA PHE A 169 7.61 8.98 3.26
C PHE A 169 6.64 7.81 3.08
N PRO A 170 6.49 6.94 4.09
CA PRO A 170 5.61 5.78 4.00
C PRO A 170 4.12 6.18 4.08
N VAL A 171 3.31 5.61 3.20
CA VAL A 171 1.84 5.70 3.21
C VAL A 171 1.24 4.47 3.90
N LEU A 172 1.81 3.29 3.63
CA LEU A 172 1.37 2.00 4.14
C LEU A 172 2.57 1.07 4.27
N THR A 173 2.63 0.27 5.33
CA THR A 173 3.73 -0.68 5.55
C THR A 173 3.24 -2.07 5.94
N ALA A 174 4.04 -3.07 5.60
CA ALA A 174 3.88 -4.47 5.96
C ALA A 174 5.24 -5.06 6.34
N LYS A 175 5.23 -6.21 7.02
CA LYS A 175 6.44 -6.99 7.26
C LYS A 175 6.92 -7.62 5.96
N ASN A 176 8.24 -7.59 5.75
CA ASN A 176 8.86 -8.33 4.67
C ASN A 176 9.07 -9.79 5.08
N ASN A 177 8.13 -10.64 4.68
CA ASN A 177 8.24 -12.11 4.80
C ASN A 177 8.52 -12.78 3.45
N TYR A 178 8.71 -12.00 2.38
CA TYR A 178 8.59 -12.47 1.00
C TYR A 178 9.92 -12.45 0.24
N ALA A 179 10.88 -11.60 0.65
CA ALA A 179 12.17 -11.52 -0.01
C ALA A 179 13.31 -11.27 0.99
N THR A 180 14.42 -11.99 0.81
CA THR A 180 15.64 -11.75 1.57
C THR A 180 16.38 -10.56 0.98
N ILE A 181 16.31 -9.40 1.65
CA ILE A 181 16.95 -8.16 1.22
C ILE A 181 18.11 -7.83 2.17
N LYS A 182 19.30 -7.60 1.62
CA LYS A 182 20.44 -7.09 2.39
C LYS A 182 20.20 -5.61 2.70
N LYS A 183 20.43 -5.22 3.95
CA LYS A 183 20.41 -3.81 4.38
C LYS A 183 21.35 -2.99 3.51
N GLN A 184 20.86 -1.88 2.96
CA GLN A 184 21.69 -0.97 2.17
C GLN A 184 22.67 -0.19 3.05
N ASP A 185 22.25 0.15 4.26
CA ASP A 185 23.01 0.95 5.20
C ASP A 185 22.66 0.58 6.65
N LYS A 186 23.21 1.35 7.60
CA LYS A 186 22.95 1.17 9.04
C LYS A 186 21.49 1.44 9.44
N TYR A 187 20.73 2.13 8.59
CA TYR A 187 19.32 2.49 8.83
C TYR A 187 18.33 1.58 8.08
N ASP A 188 18.83 0.60 7.32
CA ASP A 188 18.01 -0.29 6.48
C ASP A 188 17.20 0.50 5.44
N ALA A 189 17.84 1.45 4.75
CA ALA A 189 17.22 2.22 3.69
C ALA A 189 16.57 1.32 2.62
N PRO A 190 15.33 1.63 2.18
CA PRO A 190 14.60 0.78 1.25
C PRO A 190 15.08 0.89 -0.19
N TYR A 191 14.90 -0.19 -0.95
CA TYR A 191 15.01 -0.20 -2.40
C TYR A 191 13.71 0.28 -3.01
N PHE A 192 13.77 1.26 -3.92
CA PHE A 192 12.63 1.79 -4.65
C PHE A 192 12.54 1.16 -6.04
N PHE A 193 11.34 0.80 -6.47
CA PHE A 193 11.07 0.28 -7.81
C PHE A 193 10.34 1.34 -8.63
N GLU A 194 11.11 2.24 -9.25
CA GLU A 194 10.57 3.37 -10.01
C GLU A 194 10.03 2.95 -11.38
N GLU A 195 10.72 2.03 -12.06
CA GLU A 195 10.41 1.63 -13.44
C GLU A 195 9.82 0.22 -13.57
N LYS A 196 10.07 -0.63 -12.58
CA LYS A 196 9.57 -2.02 -12.59
C LYS A 196 8.21 -2.09 -11.94
N VAL A 197 7.28 -2.78 -12.61
CA VAL A 197 5.99 -3.11 -12.01
C VAL A 197 6.17 -4.37 -11.17
N ILE A 198 5.87 -4.26 -9.89
CA ILE A 198 5.79 -5.40 -8.99
C ILE A 198 4.44 -6.07 -9.12
N GLU A 199 4.38 -7.38 -9.06
CA GLU A 199 3.13 -8.13 -8.96
C GLU A 199 3.26 -9.15 -7.83
N ILE A 200 2.23 -9.26 -7.00
CA ILE A 200 2.16 -10.25 -5.93
C ILE A 200 1.31 -11.41 -6.41
N THR A 201 1.96 -12.53 -6.73
CA THR A 201 1.28 -13.73 -7.22
C THR A 201 1.37 -14.85 -6.20
N ASN A 202 0.42 -15.77 -6.27
CA ASN A 202 0.51 -17.03 -5.54
C ASN A 202 1.20 -18.11 -6.38
N GLN A 203 2.24 -18.73 -5.84
CA GLN A 203 2.87 -19.93 -6.40
C GLN A 203 2.90 -21.03 -5.33
N ASP A 204 2.26 -22.16 -5.62
CA ASP A 204 2.22 -23.35 -4.75
C ASP A 204 1.85 -23.05 -3.29
N GLY A 205 0.88 -22.15 -3.07
CA GLY A 205 0.40 -21.80 -1.74
C GLY A 205 1.24 -20.73 -1.03
N LYS A 206 2.17 -20.07 -1.73
CA LYS A 206 3.02 -19.00 -1.19
C LYS A 206 2.89 -17.74 -2.02
N LEU A 207 2.82 -16.60 -1.36
CA LEU A 207 2.90 -15.30 -2.03
C LEU A 207 4.34 -14.97 -2.40
N GLU A 208 4.55 -14.55 -3.63
CA GLU A 208 5.84 -14.18 -4.18
C GLU A 208 5.79 -12.79 -4.82
N ILE A 209 6.90 -12.06 -4.68
CA ILE A 209 7.12 -10.78 -5.34
C ILE A 209 7.70 -11.04 -6.72
N ASN A 210 6.96 -10.70 -7.76
CA ASN A 210 7.35 -10.85 -9.16
C ASN A 210 7.55 -9.49 -9.83
N PHE A 211 8.40 -9.46 -10.85
CA PHE A 211 8.64 -8.27 -11.66
C PHE A 211 7.95 -8.45 -13.01
N VAL A 212 6.96 -7.61 -13.28
CA VAL A 212 6.27 -7.55 -14.56
C VAL A 212 7.00 -6.56 -15.45
N GLY A 213 7.37 -6.99 -16.66
CA GLY A 213 8.02 -6.13 -17.64
C GLY A 213 9.55 -6.15 -17.58
N ALA A 214 10.12 -7.29 -17.95
CA ALA A 214 11.38 -7.36 -18.69
C ALA A 214 11.26 -8.45 -19.76
N ILE A 215 10.76 -8.10 -20.95
CA ILE A 215 11.23 -8.78 -22.15
C ILE A 215 12.68 -8.30 -22.32
N GLY A 216 13.62 -9.03 -21.73
CA GLY A 216 15.05 -8.73 -21.82
C GLY A 216 15.74 -8.66 -20.46
N SER A 217 16.57 -9.67 -20.19
CA SER A 217 17.54 -9.80 -19.09
C SER A 217 16.98 -10.03 -17.68
N ALA A 218 16.91 -11.31 -17.31
CA ALA A 218 16.90 -11.76 -15.93
C ALA A 218 18.13 -11.22 -15.16
N PRO A 219 18.02 -10.86 -13.88
CA PRO A 219 19.20 -10.72 -13.04
C PRO A 219 19.79 -12.12 -12.84
N GLN A 220 21.00 -12.33 -13.33
CA GLN A 220 21.79 -13.52 -13.01
C GLN A 220 21.93 -13.64 -11.49
N SER A 221 21.65 -14.84 -10.98
CA SER A 221 22.03 -15.22 -9.63
C SER A 221 23.57 -15.18 -9.55
N THR A 222 24.13 -14.19 -8.86
CA THR A 222 25.51 -14.32 -8.39
C THR A 222 25.48 -15.25 -7.19
N LYS A 223 25.67 -16.54 -7.45
CA LYS A 223 26.32 -17.44 -6.49
C LYS A 223 27.75 -16.93 -6.32
N GLY A 224 28.11 -16.61 -5.09
CA GLY A 224 29.46 -16.32 -4.61
C GLY A 224 29.49 -16.58 -3.13
#